data_AF-A0A7C6K2S7-F1
#
_entry.id   AF-A0A7C6K2S7-F1
#
_cell.length_a   1.000
_cell.length_b   1.000
_cell.length_c   1.000
_cell.angle_alpha   90.00
_cell.angle_beta   90.00
_cell.angle_gamma   90.00
#
_symmetry.space_group_name_H-M   'P 1'
#
loop_
_entity.id
_entity.type
_entity.pdbx_description
1 polymer ?
#
loop_
_entity_poly.entity_id
_entity_poly.type
_entity_poly.pdbx_seq_one_letter_code
_entity_poly.pdbx_strand_id
1 'polypeptide(L)'
;MSMQLSNIYDDKIEEAIEDIENILEGDYVISKRAFSLLLLQEDEDALEEVKELEGKNYLKIINIVEETKKEYEKPLTFVISSYRQKQAKILTDSVMTKTKGKEKSFSETLNRIMINPITGIPIALLVLYFGLYKFVGQFGAGVVVDFLEGSIFEAHINPWINNILNNHIPWEWLRALIGGDYGIITLGIRYAVAIVLPIVGTFFFVFSIIEDSGYLPRLAMLVDRLFKNIGLNGRAVIPMVLGFGCDTMATMVSRTLETERERIISTLLLALAIPCSAQLGVILSLLSGEPKALIVWIIFISFVFLFIGYLAAKVLPGEEPLFYMEMPPLRLPKLSNVLVKTYTRMEWYFAEILPLFILISILIWFGNIIGVFPKLVGIFRPFVMAIGLPEEVSEVFLFGFFRRDYGAAGLFDLVKEGILSTRQLVVAAATLTLFVPCVAQFVMMIKERGFKTAIYIAAFVLVFSFVAGYALNWILLVTGVLA
;
A
#
# COMPACT_ATOMS: atom_id res chain seq x y z
N MET A 1 -11.26 -44.75 28.58
CA MET A 1 -12.26 -44.30 27.60
C MET A 1 -11.56 -44.17 26.26
N SER A 2 -11.47 -45.27 25.50
CA SER A 2 -10.90 -45.30 24.15
C SER A 2 -11.91 -44.65 23.21
N MET A 3 -11.80 -43.33 23.04
CA MET A 3 -12.60 -42.59 22.07
C MET A 3 -12.19 -43.10 20.68
N GLN A 4 -13.02 -43.94 20.05
CA GLN A 4 -12.80 -44.40 18.69
C GLN A 4 -12.83 -43.18 17.78
N LEU A 5 -11.66 -42.78 17.29
CA LEU A 5 -11.44 -41.69 16.32
C LEU A 5 -11.91 -42.08 14.90
N SER A 6 -12.75 -43.12 14.75
CA SER A 6 -13.05 -43.69 13.44
C SER A 6 -13.99 -42.82 12.60
N ASN A 7 -14.92 -42.06 13.20
CA ASN A 7 -15.89 -41.23 12.48
C ASN A 7 -15.70 -39.75 12.84
N ILE A 8 -14.88 -39.06 12.05
CA ILE A 8 -14.51 -37.66 12.28
C ILE A 8 -15.34 -36.73 11.40
N TYR A 9 -15.73 -37.21 10.22
CA TYR A 9 -16.39 -36.44 9.17
C TYR A 9 -17.91 -36.71 9.18
N ASP A 10 -18.67 -35.99 8.35
CA ASP A 10 -20.09 -36.29 8.15
C ASP A 10 -20.29 -37.50 7.25
N ASP A 11 -21.52 -38.04 7.30
CA ASP A 11 -21.87 -39.33 6.67
C ASP A 11 -21.48 -39.39 5.19
N LYS A 12 -21.63 -38.28 4.46
CA LYS A 12 -21.28 -38.19 3.03
C LYS A 12 -19.79 -38.30 2.75
N ILE A 13 -18.94 -37.66 3.57
CA ILE A 13 -17.48 -37.77 3.43
C ILE A 13 -17.05 -39.17 3.85
N GLU A 14 -17.64 -39.74 4.91
CA GLU A 14 -17.33 -41.11 5.32
C GLU A 14 -17.75 -42.14 4.26
N GLU A 15 -18.92 -41.98 3.64
CA GLU A 15 -19.39 -42.83 2.52
C GLU A 15 -18.45 -42.73 1.32
N ALA A 16 -18.05 -41.52 0.92
CA ALA A 16 -17.08 -41.32 -0.16
C ALA A 16 -15.71 -41.95 0.16
N ILE A 17 -15.26 -41.88 1.42
CA ILE A 17 -14.02 -42.54 1.85
C ILE A 17 -14.15 -44.07 1.73
N GLU A 18 -15.25 -44.65 2.21
CA GLU A 18 -15.50 -46.09 2.12
C GLU A 18 -15.58 -46.56 0.65
N ASP A 19 -16.27 -45.81 -0.21
CA ASP A 19 -16.37 -46.12 -1.63
C ASP A 19 -15.01 -46.09 -2.33
N ILE A 20 -14.18 -45.09 -2.03
CA ILE A 20 -12.81 -45.02 -2.58
C ILE A 20 -11.96 -46.16 -2.00
N GLU A 21 -12.02 -46.43 -0.69
CA GLU A 21 -11.26 -47.51 -0.04
C GLU A 21 -11.56 -48.90 -0.64
N ASN A 22 -12.81 -49.15 -1.03
CA ASN A 22 -13.25 -50.39 -1.65
C ASN A 22 -12.74 -50.55 -3.09
N ILE A 23 -12.44 -49.45 -3.78
CA ILE A 23 -11.97 -49.44 -5.17
C ILE A 23 -10.44 -49.46 -5.25
N LEU A 24 -9.74 -48.93 -4.24
CA LEU A 24 -8.28 -48.92 -4.18
C LEU A 24 -7.71 -50.34 -4.08
N GLU A 25 -7.02 -50.79 -5.12
CA GLU A 25 -6.35 -52.09 -5.23
C GLU A 25 -4.81 -51.96 -5.19
N GLY A 26 -4.27 -50.77 -5.45
CA GLY A 26 -2.85 -50.45 -5.44
C GLY A 26 -2.18 -50.60 -4.08
N ASP A 27 -0.86 -50.81 -4.11
CA ASP A 27 -0.02 -50.86 -2.91
C ASP A 27 0.49 -49.45 -2.59
N TYR A 28 -0.17 -48.80 -1.64
CA TYR A 28 0.10 -47.42 -1.23
C TYR A 28 0.97 -47.38 0.03
N VAL A 29 1.85 -46.37 0.12
CA VAL A 29 2.73 -46.18 1.29
C VAL A 29 1.94 -45.84 2.56
N ILE A 30 0.79 -45.19 2.40
CA ILE A 30 -0.09 -44.77 3.51
C ILE A 30 -1.37 -45.60 3.56
N SER A 31 -2.12 -45.49 4.65
CA SER A 31 -3.39 -46.22 4.77
C SER A 31 -4.38 -45.78 3.69
N LYS A 32 -5.18 -46.73 3.18
CA LYS A 32 -6.22 -46.46 2.18
C LYS A 32 -7.11 -45.29 2.59
N ARG A 33 -7.51 -45.21 3.87
CA ARG A 33 -8.25 -44.09 4.44
C ARG A 33 -7.57 -42.74 4.28
N ALA A 34 -6.28 -42.66 4.63
CA ALA A 34 -5.52 -41.43 4.52
C ALA A 34 -5.37 -41.01 3.06
N PHE A 35 -5.19 -41.98 2.17
CA PHE A 35 -5.09 -41.76 0.74
C PHE A 35 -6.42 -41.30 0.11
N SER A 36 -7.55 -41.92 0.47
CA SER A 36 -8.90 -41.47 0.09
C SER A 36 -9.16 -40.02 0.51
N LEU A 37 -8.68 -39.63 1.70
CA LEU A 37 -8.78 -38.25 2.17
C LEU A 37 -7.93 -37.29 1.33
N LEU A 38 -6.72 -37.67 0.91
CA LEU A 38 -5.89 -36.84 0.03
C LEU A 38 -6.56 -36.67 -1.35
N LEU A 39 -7.16 -37.73 -1.89
CA LEU A 39 -7.90 -37.69 -3.15
C LEU A 39 -9.11 -36.76 -3.08
N LEU A 40 -9.89 -36.83 -2.00
CA LEU A 40 -11.00 -35.90 -1.75
C LEU A 40 -10.55 -34.45 -1.57
N GLN A 41 -9.27 -34.22 -1.22
CA GLN A 41 -8.66 -32.89 -1.10
C GLN A 41 -8.00 -32.42 -2.39
N GLU A 42 -8.11 -33.20 -3.48
CA GLU A 42 -7.50 -32.92 -4.79
C GLU A 42 -5.98 -32.75 -4.71
N ASP A 43 -5.31 -33.54 -3.86
CA ASP A 43 -3.85 -33.55 -3.73
C ASP A 43 -3.18 -34.01 -5.05
N GLU A 44 -2.26 -33.21 -5.58
CA GLU A 44 -1.65 -33.42 -6.90
C GLU A 44 -0.89 -34.75 -6.97
N ASP A 45 -0.08 -35.05 -5.93
CA ASP A 45 0.73 -36.27 -5.87
C ASP A 45 -0.18 -37.51 -5.78
N ALA A 46 -1.23 -37.47 -4.95
CA ALA A 46 -2.18 -38.58 -4.83
C ALA A 46 -2.95 -38.82 -6.15
N LEU A 47 -3.32 -37.76 -6.87
CA LEU A 47 -4.01 -37.87 -8.16
C LEU A 47 -3.11 -38.47 -9.25
N GLU A 48 -1.83 -38.10 -9.28
CA GLU A 48 -0.84 -38.72 -10.18
C GLU A 48 -0.64 -40.20 -9.84
N GLU A 49 -0.49 -40.53 -8.55
CA GLU A 49 -0.24 -41.90 -8.09
C GLU A 49 -1.44 -42.84 -8.38
N VAL A 50 -2.69 -42.38 -8.22
CA VAL A 50 -3.87 -43.16 -8.65
C VAL A 50 -3.91 -43.33 -10.16
N LYS A 51 -3.54 -42.30 -10.92
CA LYS A 51 -3.56 -42.38 -12.39
C LYS A 51 -2.58 -43.44 -12.90
N GLU A 52 -1.42 -43.56 -12.26
CA GLU A 52 -0.41 -44.57 -12.59
C GLU A 52 -0.79 -45.98 -12.12
N LEU A 53 -1.28 -46.12 -10.88
CA LEU A 53 -1.50 -47.43 -10.26
C LEU A 53 -2.86 -48.06 -10.57
N GLU A 54 -3.93 -47.25 -10.70
CA GLU A 54 -5.31 -47.76 -10.75
C GLU A 54 -5.92 -47.80 -12.16
N GLY A 55 -5.30 -47.13 -13.14
CA GLY A 55 -5.64 -47.22 -14.56
C GLY A 55 -7.13 -47.07 -14.89
N LYS A 56 -7.88 -48.20 -14.94
CA LYS A 56 -9.33 -48.21 -15.22
C LYS A 56 -10.20 -47.77 -14.04
N ASN A 57 -9.72 -47.97 -12.80
CA ASN A 57 -10.43 -47.56 -11.59
C ASN A 57 -10.28 -46.05 -11.31
N TYR A 58 -9.25 -45.40 -11.87
CA TYR A 58 -9.03 -43.96 -11.80
C TYR A 58 -10.28 -43.13 -12.14
N LEU A 59 -10.96 -43.46 -13.25
CA LEU A 59 -12.17 -42.73 -13.67
C LEU A 59 -13.33 -42.87 -12.68
N LYS A 60 -13.44 -44.02 -12.00
CA LYS A 60 -14.47 -44.23 -10.97
C LYS A 60 -14.15 -43.42 -9.71
N ILE A 61 -12.89 -43.44 -9.28
CA ILE A 61 -12.41 -42.69 -8.11
C ILE A 61 -12.61 -41.20 -8.31
N ILE A 62 -12.23 -40.65 -9.47
CA ILE A 62 -12.44 -39.22 -9.77
C ILE A 62 -13.92 -38.86 -9.84
N ASN A 63 -14.76 -39.72 -10.40
CA ASN A 63 -16.20 -39.46 -10.40
C ASN A 63 -16.77 -39.35 -8.98
N ILE A 64 -16.32 -40.20 -8.06
CA ILE A 64 -16.72 -40.10 -6.64
C ILE A 64 -16.27 -38.76 -6.06
N VAL A 65 -15.01 -38.37 -6.26
CA VAL A 65 -14.48 -37.08 -5.77
C VAL A 65 -15.28 -35.89 -6.32
N GLU A 66 -15.58 -35.89 -7.63
CA GLU A 66 -16.36 -34.84 -8.30
C GLU A 66 -17.84 -34.83 -7.87
N GLU A 67 -18.45 -35.99 -7.61
CA GLU A 67 -19.81 -36.09 -7.09
C GLU A 67 -19.87 -35.55 -5.66
N THR A 68 -18.99 -36.00 -4.77
CA THR A 68 -18.90 -35.48 -3.40
C THR A 68 -18.66 -33.97 -3.38
N LYS A 69 -17.80 -33.46 -4.27
CA LYS A 69 -17.51 -32.02 -4.39
C LYS A 69 -18.75 -31.19 -4.70
N LYS A 70 -19.64 -31.68 -5.57
CA LYS A 70 -20.88 -30.96 -5.94
C LYS A 70 -21.86 -30.82 -4.79
N GLU A 71 -21.75 -31.65 -3.76
CA GLU A 71 -22.65 -31.62 -2.61
C GLU A 71 -22.31 -30.52 -1.60
N TYR A 72 -21.13 -29.90 -1.71
CA TYR A 72 -20.67 -28.85 -0.80
C TYR A 72 -20.45 -27.52 -1.53
N GLU A 73 -20.92 -26.43 -0.92
CA GLU A 73 -20.70 -25.07 -1.44
C GLU A 73 -19.24 -24.60 -1.33
N LYS A 74 -18.45 -25.26 -0.46
CA LYS A 74 -17.06 -24.89 -0.16
C LYS A 74 -16.13 -26.01 -0.63
N PRO A 75 -14.87 -25.70 -0.98
CA PRO A 75 -13.88 -26.71 -1.33
C PRO A 75 -13.78 -27.81 -0.27
N LEU A 76 -13.73 -29.08 -0.69
CA LEU A 76 -13.65 -30.24 0.21
C LEU A 76 -12.46 -30.14 1.16
N THR A 77 -11.32 -29.61 0.69
CA THR A 77 -10.13 -29.32 1.50
C THR A 77 -10.43 -28.42 2.70
N PHE A 78 -11.28 -27.41 2.52
CA PHE A 78 -11.73 -26.55 3.62
C PHE A 78 -12.67 -27.29 4.57
N VAL A 79 -13.63 -28.05 4.04
CA VAL A 79 -14.62 -28.81 4.83
C VAL A 79 -13.93 -29.84 5.72
N ILE A 80 -13.07 -30.68 5.16
CA ILE A 80 -12.27 -31.69 5.87
C ILE A 80 -11.39 -31.04 6.95
N SER A 81 -10.72 -29.93 6.62
CA SER A 81 -9.91 -29.17 7.59
C SER A 81 -10.74 -28.61 8.75
N SER A 82 -11.96 -28.16 8.47
CA SER A 82 -12.89 -27.66 9.49
C SER A 82 -13.33 -28.76 10.46
N TYR A 83 -13.65 -29.97 9.95
CA TYR A 83 -13.94 -31.14 10.79
C TYR A 83 -12.75 -31.52 11.68
N ARG A 84 -11.52 -31.56 11.12
CA ARG A 84 -10.29 -31.82 11.88
C ARG A 84 -10.07 -30.80 12.99
N GLN A 85 -10.24 -29.49 12.71
CA GLN A 85 -10.15 -28.45 13.74
C GLN A 85 -11.23 -28.61 14.83
N LYS A 86 -12.46 -28.97 14.45
CA LYS A 86 -13.55 -29.21 15.39
C LYS A 86 -13.25 -30.37 16.32
N GLN A 87 -12.74 -31.49 15.81
CA GLN A 87 -12.34 -32.63 16.64
C GLN A 87 -11.13 -32.31 17.51
N ALA A 88 -10.11 -31.64 16.97
CA ALA A 88 -8.97 -31.18 17.74
C ALA A 88 -9.42 -30.32 18.93
N LYS A 89 -10.40 -29.44 18.72
CA LYS A 89 -11.02 -28.61 19.77
C LYS A 89 -11.77 -29.43 20.82
N ILE A 90 -12.57 -30.42 20.41
CA ILE A 90 -13.28 -31.33 21.33
C ILE A 90 -12.27 -32.07 22.21
N LEU A 91 -11.19 -32.61 21.60
CA LEU A 91 -10.12 -33.28 22.32
C LEU A 91 -9.43 -32.33 23.29
N THR A 92 -9.06 -31.12 22.86
CA THR A 92 -8.43 -30.14 23.76
C THR A 92 -9.34 -29.74 24.91
N ASP A 93 -10.62 -29.45 24.66
CA ASP A 93 -11.58 -29.10 25.71
C ASP A 93 -11.83 -30.27 26.68
N SER A 94 -11.61 -31.53 26.25
CA SER A 94 -11.75 -32.73 27.11
C SER A 94 -10.55 -33.00 28.02
N VAL A 95 -9.34 -32.60 27.61
CA VAL A 95 -8.08 -32.85 28.36
C VAL A 95 -7.52 -31.60 29.04
N MET A 96 -8.01 -30.42 28.65
CA MET A 96 -7.58 -29.16 29.24
C MET A 96 -8.71 -28.52 30.05
N THR A 97 -8.47 -28.35 31.34
CA THR A 97 -9.28 -27.44 32.14
C THR A 97 -8.83 -26.02 31.83
N LYS A 98 -9.67 -25.23 31.16
CA LYS A 98 -9.46 -23.79 31.05
C LYS A 98 -9.61 -23.18 32.45
N THR A 99 -8.50 -23.07 33.18
CA THR A 99 -8.41 -22.15 34.32
C THR A 99 -8.85 -20.80 33.77
N LYS A 100 -9.92 -20.21 34.33
CA LYS A 100 -10.32 -18.84 34.00
C LYS A 100 -9.11 -17.95 34.28
N GLY A 101 -8.31 -17.68 33.25
CA GLY A 101 -7.28 -16.66 33.30
C GLY A 101 -7.95 -15.38 33.77
N LYS A 102 -7.28 -14.71 34.72
CA LYS A 102 -7.68 -13.44 35.33
C LYS A 102 -8.51 -12.58 34.38
N GLU A 103 -9.65 -12.09 34.88
CA GLU A 103 -10.51 -11.01 34.37
C GLU A 103 -10.25 -10.60 32.92
N LYS A 104 -11.24 -10.75 32.03
CA LYS A 104 -11.28 -10.21 30.65
C LYS A 104 -10.30 -9.03 30.52
N SER A 105 -9.09 -9.33 30.03
CA SER A 105 -8.04 -8.32 30.05
C SER A 105 -8.54 -7.11 29.28
N PHE A 106 -8.24 -5.89 29.72
CA PHE A 106 -8.57 -4.68 28.95
C PHE A 106 -8.18 -4.86 27.47
N SER A 107 -7.04 -5.53 27.23
CA SER A 107 -6.54 -5.96 25.91
C SER A 107 -7.51 -6.86 25.14
N GLU A 108 -8.15 -7.82 25.81
CA GLU A 108 -9.09 -8.78 25.20
C GLU A 108 -10.42 -8.11 24.83
N THR A 109 -10.90 -7.20 25.68
CA THR A 109 -12.09 -6.38 25.39
C THR A 109 -11.81 -5.44 24.20
N LEU A 110 -10.67 -4.77 24.21
CA LEU A 110 -10.24 -3.91 23.10
C LEU A 110 -10.16 -4.70 21.80
N ASN A 111 -9.52 -5.88 21.83
CA ASN A 111 -9.38 -6.78 20.68
C ASN A 111 -10.74 -7.13 20.07
N ARG A 112 -11.73 -7.49 20.90
CA ARG A 112 -13.07 -7.84 20.43
C ARG A 112 -13.79 -6.66 19.76
N ILE A 113 -13.65 -5.46 20.32
CA ILE A 113 -14.23 -4.24 19.76
C ILE A 113 -13.54 -3.89 18.43
N MET A 114 -12.24 -4.11 18.33
CA MET A 114 -11.46 -3.77 17.13
C MET A 114 -11.66 -4.75 15.98
N ILE A 115 -12.08 -5.99 16.24
CA ILE A 115 -12.31 -7.00 15.19
C ILE A 115 -13.73 -6.91 14.61
N ASN A 116 -14.72 -6.44 15.39
CA ASN A 116 -16.09 -6.31 14.88
C ASN A 116 -16.16 -5.16 13.86
N PRO A 117 -16.62 -5.38 12.61
CA PRO A 117 -16.67 -4.34 11.57
C PRO A 117 -17.36 -3.05 12.00
N ILE A 118 -18.44 -3.14 12.78
CA ILE A 118 -19.26 -1.98 13.18
C ILE A 118 -18.49 -1.06 14.14
N THR A 119 -17.70 -1.63 15.05
CA THR A 119 -16.95 -0.87 16.06
C THR A 119 -15.48 -0.67 15.68
N GLY A 120 -14.91 -1.61 14.93
CA GLY A 120 -13.52 -1.61 14.47
C GLY A 120 -13.25 -0.57 13.39
N ILE A 121 -14.17 -0.37 12.43
CA ILE A 121 -14.02 0.66 11.38
C ILE A 121 -13.98 2.08 11.99
N PRO A 122 -14.93 2.49 12.88
CA PRO A 122 -14.82 3.77 13.56
C PRO A 122 -13.54 3.95 14.36
N ILE A 123 -13.07 2.90 15.05
CA ILE A 123 -11.80 2.94 15.78
C ILE A 123 -10.62 3.10 14.82
N ALA A 124 -10.63 2.42 13.67
CA ALA A 124 -9.62 2.60 12.64
C ALA A 124 -9.57 4.04 12.13
N LEU A 125 -10.74 4.61 11.83
CA LEU A 125 -10.82 6.01 11.41
C LEU A 125 -10.34 6.97 12.51
N LEU A 126 -10.66 6.71 13.78
CA LEU A 126 -10.16 7.52 14.89
C LEU A 126 -8.63 7.41 15.03
N VAL A 127 -8.07 6.20 14.97
CA VAL A 127 -6.61 6.00 15.06
C VAL A 127 -5.90 6.67 13.89
N LEU A 128 -6.43 6.54 12.66
CA LEU A 128 -5.88 7.21 11.48
C LEU A 128 -6.06 8.73 11.56
N TYR A 129 -7.18 9.23 12.07
CA TYR A 129 -7.41 10.67 12.24
C TYR A 129 -6.49 11.28 13.30
N PHE A 130 -6.38 10.68 14.48
CA PHE A 130 -5.50 11.20 15.54
C PHE A 130 -4.02 10.98 15.21
N GLY A 131 -3.68 9.82 14.64
CA GLY A 131 -2.31 9.48 14.27
C GLY A 131 -1.84 10.23 13.02
N LEU A 132 -2.47 10.02 11.88
CA LEU A 132 -2.00 10.57 10.61
C LEU A 132 -2.45 12.03 10.42
N TYR A 133 -3.74 12.34 10.58
CA TYR A 133 -4.20 13.70 10.28
C TYR A 133 -3.76 14.73 11.35
N LYS A 134 -4.04 14.47 12.63
CA LYS A 134 -3.69 15.40 13.72
C LYS A 134 -2.19 15.42 14.01
N PHE A 135 -1.58 14.28 14.25
CA PHE A 135 -0.18 14.25 14.67
C PHE A 135 0.80 14.43 13.51
N VAL A 136 0.67 13.68 12.41
CA VAL A 136 1.57 13.85 11.26
C VAL A 136 1.23 15.10 10.44
N GLY A 137 -0.05 15.30 10.10
CA GLY A 137 -0.50 16.44 9.29
C GLY A 137 -0.44 17.78 10.04
N GLN A 138 -1.23 17.95 11.09
CA GLN A 138 -1.32 19.24 11.77
C GLN A 138 -0.06 19.59 12.58
N PHE A 139 0.45 18.64 13.37
CA PHE A 139 1.64 18.89 14.21
C PHE A 139 2.94 18.77 13.40
N GLY A 140 3.15 17.65 12.69
CA GLY A 140 4.34 17.44 11.87
C GLY A 140 4.45 18.44 10.72
N ALA A 141 3.51 18.40 9.77
CA ALA A 141 3.56 19.21 8.55
C ALA A 141 3.11 20.67 8.73
N GLY A 142 2.23 20.96 9.69
CA GLY A 142 1.88 22.34 10.04
C GLY A 142 2.95 22.95 10.95
N VAL A 143 2.90 22.61 12.24
CA VAL A 143 3.69 23.31 13.27
C VAL A 143 5.21 23.15 13.09
N VAL A 144 5.70 21.92 12.91
CA VAL A 144 7.16 21.68 12.88
C VAL A 144 7.78 22.16 11.57
N VAL A 145 7.13 21.91 10.43
CA VAL A 145 7.62 22.39 9.14
C VAL A 145 7.55 23.91 9.06
N ASP A 146 6.43 24.56 9.41
CA ASP A 146 6.33 26.02 9.38
C ASP A 146 7.42 26.69 10.24
N PHE A 147 7.75 26.07 11.38
CA PHE A 147 8.83 26.53 12.24
C PHE A 147 10.21 26.38 11.59
N LEU A 148 10.53 25.19 11.07
CA LEU A 148 11.84 24.95 10.43
C LEU A 148 11.99 25.74 9.15
N GLU A 149 10.98 25.73 8.29
CA GLU A 149 10.99 26.40 6.99
C GLU A 149 10.95 27.92 7.15
N GLY A 150 9.92 28.45 7.81
CA GLY A 150 9.71 29.89 7.92
C GLY A 150 10.69 30.57 8.89
N SER A 151 10.88 30.00 10.08
CA SER A 151 11.67 30.68 11.13
C SER A 151 13.17 30.42 11.05
N ILE A 152 13.59 29.25 10.56
CA ILE A 152 15.01 28.89 10.51
C ILE A 152 15.57 29.06 9.10
N PHE A 153 14.97 28.39 8.11
CA PHE A 153 15.52 28.39 6.76
C PHE A 153 15.29 29.71 6.02
N GLU A 154 14.06 30.21 5.95
CA GLU A 154 13.76 31.45 5.23
C GLU A 154 14.29 32.70 5.94
N ALA A 155 14.13 32.78 7.27
CA ALA A 155 14.53 33.97 8.00
C ALA A 155 16.04 34.08 8.27
N HIS A 156 16.76 32.96 8.44
CA HIS A 156 18.16 33.00 8.89
C HIS A 156 19.13 32.33 7.92
N ILE A 157 18.83 31.13 7.40
CA ILE A 157 19.79 30.36 6.61
C ILE A 157 19.86 30.84 5.16
N ASN A 158 18.73 30.94 4.45
CA ASN A 158 18.69 31.34 3.04
C ASN A 158 19.30 32.74 2.80
N PRO A 159 18.99 33.77 3.61
CA PRO A 159 19.59 35.11 3.42
C PRO A 159 21.09 35.08 3.70
N TRP A 160 21.53 34.34 4.71
CA TRP A 160 22.94 34.23 5.08
C TRP A 160 23.75 33.51 3.98
N ILE A 161 23.24 32.38 3.48
CA ILE A 161 23.85 31.62 2.38
C ILE A 161 23.89 32.45 1.11
N ASN A 162 22.79 33.12 0.75
CA ASN A 162 22.72 33.95 -0.45
C ASN A 162 23.65 35.16 -0.36
N ASN A 163 23.80 35.76 0.83
CA ASN A 163 24.71 36.88 1.04
C ASN A 163 26.19 36.44 0.95
N ILE A 164 26.56 35.29 1.52
CA ILE A 164 27.91 34.71 1.38
C ILE A 164 28.21 34.38 -0.08
N LEU A 165 27.27 33.75 -0.78
CA LEU A 165 27.42 33.38 -2.18
C LEU A 165 27.55 34.61 -3.10
N ASN A 166 26.75 35.65 -2.85
CA ASN A 166 26.83 36.91 -3.59
C ASN A 166 28.16 37.66 -3.38
N ASN A 167 28.74 37.57 -2.19
CA ASN A 167 29.97 38.29 -1.85
C ASN A 167 31.26 37.53 -2.22
N HIS A 168 31.26 36.20 -2.19
CA HIS A 168 32.49 35.40 -2.37
C HIS A 168 32.60 34.63 -3.68
N ILE A 169 31.50 34.40 -4.42
CA ILE A 169 31.52 33.63 -5.66
C ILE A 169 31.17 34.54 -6.84
N PRO A 170 32.15 34.97 -7.67
CA PRO A 170 31.89 35.87 -8.80
C PRO A 170 31.18 35.20 -9.98
N TRP A 171 31.12 33.86 -10.04
CA TRP A 171 30.60 33.12 -11.19
C TRP A 171 29.12 32.81 -11.00
N GLU A 172 28.24 33.43 -11.81
CA GLU A 172 26.77 33.29 -11.69
C GLU A 172 26.28 31.84 -11.76
N TRP A 173 26.90 31.01 -12.60
CA TRP A 173 26.51 29.60 -12.74
C TRP A 173 26.77 28.79 -11.47
N LEU A 174 27.87 29.04 -10.76
CA LEU A 174 28.20 28.39 -9.49
C LEU A 174 27.32 28.92 -8.35
N ARG A 175 26.95 30.20 -8.41
CA ARG A 175 26.04 30.85 -7.45
C ARG A 175 24.63 30.28 -7.56
N ALA A 176 24.12 30.10 -8.78
CA ALA A 176 22.82 29.48 -9.06
C ALA A 176 22.77 28.00 -8.65
N LEU A 177 23.88 27.26 -8.76
CA LEU A 177 23.97 25.86 -8.33
C LEU A 177 23.91 25.70 -6.81
N ILE A 178 24.47 26.64 -6.05
CA ILE A 178 24.60 26.49 -4.60
C ILE A 178 23.43 27.16 -3.83
N GLY A 179 22.97 28.34 -4.26
CA GLY A 179 21.96 29.12 -3.52
C GLY A 179 20.88 29.84 -4.37
N GLY A 180 20.75 29.53 -5.66
CA GLY A 180 19.63 30.01 -6.47
C GLY A 180 18.30 29.34 -6.10
N ASP A 181 17.19 29.70 -6.77
CA ASP A 181 15.86 29.12 -6.51
C ASP A 181 15.84 27.58 -6.65
N TYR A 182 16.73 27.03 -7.47
CA TYR A 182 16.92 25.58 -7.67
C TYR A 182 18.26 25.04 -7.13
N GLY A 183 18.92 25.77 -6.23
CA GLY A 183 20.24 25.42 -5.71
C GLY A 183 20.23 24.16 -4.82
N ILE A 184 21.38 23.48 -4.72
CA ILE A 184 21.55 22.26 -3.92
C ILE A 184 21.23 22.53 -2.44
N ILE A 185 21.58 23.71 -1.91
CA ILE A 185 21.36 24.04 -0.51
C ILE A 185 19.95 24.60 -0.28
N THR A 186 19.51 25.52 -1.14
CA THR A 186 18.21 26.21 -1.04
C THR A 186 17.02 25.32 -1.38
N LEU A 187 17.15 24.38 -2.33
CA LEU A 187 16.08 23.45 -2.73
C LEU A 187 16.34 22.01 -2.29
N GLY A 188 17.60 21.55 -2.27
CA GLY A 188 17.91 20.18 -1.84
C GLY A 188 17.87 20.02 -0.32
N ILE A 189 18.76 20.72 0.39
CA ILE A 189 18.93 20.58 1.84
C ILE A 189 17.73 21.15 2.60
N ARG A 190 17.22 22.33 2.22
CA ARG A 190 16.00 22.90 2.81
C ARG A 190 14.84 21.93 2.76
N TYR A 191 14.51 21.37 1.59
CA TYR A 191 13.38 20.46 1.48
C TYR A 191 13.60 19.15 2.23
N ALA A 192 14.79 18.54 2.11
CA ALA A 192 15.09 17.29 2.78
C ALA A 192 15.05 17.41 4.31
N VAL A 193 15.53 18.53 4.87
CA VAL A 193 15.66 18.72 6.32
C VAL A 193 14.49 19.47 6.93
N ALA A 194 14.01 20.55 6.31
CA ALA A 194 12.95 21.39 6.87
C ALA A 194 11.56 20.77 6.68
N ILE A 195 11.31 20.15 5.53
CA ILE A 195 9.97 19.66 5.16
C ILE A 195 9.86 18.14 5.34
N VAL A 196 10.79 17.38 4.76
CA VAL A 196 10.67 15.92 4.70
C VAL A 196 11.00 15.26 6.05
N LEU A 197 12.06 15.70 6.74
CA LEU A 197 12.51 15.10 8.00
C LEU A 197 11.41 15.07 9.08
N PRO A 198 10.70 16.18 9.38
CA PRO A 198 9.67 16.18 10.41
C PRO A 198 8.44 15.34 10.05
N ILE A 199 8.01 15.42 8.79
CA ILE A 199 6.82 14.70 8.31
C ILE A 199 7.07 13.19 8.36
N VAL A 200 8.18 12.73 7.78
CA VAL A 200 8.52 11.30 7.73
C VAL A 200 8.86 10.78 9.13
N GLY A 201 9.53 11.58 9.97
CA GLY A 201 9.85 11.23 11.35
C GLY A 201 8.59 11.03 12.22
N THR A 202 7.65 11.97 12.16
CA THR A 202 6.36 11.85 12.87
C THR A 202 5.52 10.70 12.32
N PHE A 203 5.55 10.47 10.99
CA PHE A 203 4.88 9.32 10.37
C PHE A 203 5.44 7.99 10.88
N PHE A 204 6.76 7.78 10.83
CA PHE A 204 7.37 6.53 11.30
C PHE A 204 7.19 6.32 12.80
N PHE A 205 7.10 7.40 13.59
CA PHE A 205 6.77 7.33 15.01
C PHE A 205 5.36 6.76 15.22
N VAL A 206 4.33 7.35 14.60
CA VAL A 206 2.95 6.87 14.69
C VAL A 206 2.82 5.46 14.13
N PHE A 207 3.43 5.19 12.98
CA PHE A 207 3.41 3.87 12.37
C PHE A 207 4.05 2.81 13.27
N SER A 208 5.18 3.12 13.92
CA SER A 208 5.84 2.19 14.86
C SER A 208 4.97 1.89 16.08
N ILE A 209 4.16 2.86 16.56
CA ILE A 209 3.16 2.63 17.62
C ILE A 209 2.06 1.68 17.16
N ILE A 210 1.54 1.88 15.95
CA ILE A 210 0.49 1.04 15.34
C ILE A 210 1.00 -0.38 15.09
N GLU A 211 2.25 -0.52 14.66
CA GLU A 211 2.92 -1.80 14.43
C GLU A 211 3.16 -2.56 15.75
N ASP A 212 3.79 -1.93 16.74
CA ASP A 212 4.14 -2.58 18.03
C ASP A 212 2.92 -2.86 18.92
N SER A 213 1.82 -2.10 18.75
CA SER A 213 0.56 -2.40 19.44
C SER A 213 -0.14 -3.64 18.91
N GLY A 214 0.28 -4.15 17.76
CA GLY A 214 -0.40 -5.23 17.04
C GLY A 214 -1.71 -4.77 16.39
N TYR A 215 -1.90 -3.47 16.15
CA TYR A 215 -3.10 -2.95 15.50
C TYR A 215 -3.23 -3.42 14.04
N LEU A 216 -2.10 -3.47 13.31
CA LEU A 216 -2.07 -3.81 11.87
C LEU A 216 -2.76 -5.15 11.54
N PRO A 217 -2.52 -6.26 12.25
CA PRO A 217 -3.28 -7.50 12.06
C PRO A 217 -4.81 -7.37 12.21
N ARG A 218 -5.30 -6.50 13.11
CA ARG A 218 -6.76 -6.30 13.28
C ARG A 218 -7.31 -5.49 12.12
N LEU A 219 -6.58 -4.46 11.71
CA LEU A 219 -6.91 -3.67 10.53
C LEU A 219 -6.97 -4.56 9.28
N ALA A 220 -6.01 -5.49 9.13
CA ALA A 220 -5.98 -6.50 8.07
C ALA A 220 -7.26 -7.35 8.05
N MET A 221 -7.68 -7.88 9.21
CA MET A 221 -8.93 -8.66 9.32
C MET A 221 -10.18 -7.84 8.95
N LEU A 222 -10.24 -6.55 9.32
CA LEU A 222 -11.39 -5.69 9.07
C LEU A 222 -11.61 -5.41 7.58
N VAL A 223 -10.53 -5.17 6.83
CA VAL A 223 -10.61 -4.81 5.41
C VAL A 223 -10.35 -5.98 4.47
N ASP A 224 -10.09 -7.18 4.98
CA ASP A 224 -9.92 -8.41 4.19
C ASP A 224 -11.07 -8.62 3.19
N ARG A 225 -12.32 -8.39 3.62
CA ARG A 225 -13.49 -8.49 2.73
C ARG A 225 -13.46 -7.48 1.57
N LEU A 226 -13.00 -6.26 1.84
CA LEU A 226 -12.89 -5.22 0.81
C LEU A 226 -11.76 -5.55 -0.15
N PHE A 227 -10.64 -6.04 0.37
CA PHE A 227 -9.44 -6.34 -0.42
C PHE A 227 -9.63 -7.58 -1.29
N LYS A 228 -10.40 -8.58 -0.83
CA LYS A 228 -10.76 -9.75 -1.64
C LYS A 228 -11.48 -9.40 -2.93
N ASN A 229 -12.37 -8.40 -2.90
CA ASN A 229 -13.04 -7.90 -4.11
C ASN A 229 -12.07 -7.31 -5.14
N ILE A 230 -10.85 -6.98 -4.71
CA ILE A 230 -9.79 -6.33 -5.47
C ILE A 230 -8.64 -7.33 -5.72
N GLY A 231 -8.87 -8.62 -5.49
CA GLY A 231 -7.87 -9.68 -5.70
C GLY A 231 -6.69 -9.64 -4.72
N LEU A 232 -6.86 -8.99 -3.56
CA LEU A 232 -5.87 -8.90 -2.50
C LEU A 232 -6.35 -9.59 -1.23
N ASN A 233 -5.41 -10.08 -0.44
CA ASN A 233 -5.64 -10.57 0.92
C ASN A 233 -5.53 -9.44 1.95
N GLY A 234 -6.15 -9.60 3.14
CA GLY A 234 -5.99 -8.70 4.28
C GLY A 234 -4.53 -8.38 4.63
N ARG A 235 -3.55 -9.25 4.32
CA ARG A 235 -2.10 -8.94 4.45
C ARG A 235 -1.64 -7.73 3.65
N ALA A 236 -2.25 -7.45 2.50
CA ALA A 236 -1.88 -6.31 1.66
C ALA A 236 -2.14 -4.96 2.32
N VAL A 237 -2.89 -4.91 3.41
CA VAL A 237 -3.08 -3.69 4.20
C VAL A 237 -1.78 -3.18 4.78
N ILE A 238 -0.85 -4.07 5.12
CA ILE A 238 0.45 -3.70 5.69
C ILE A 238 1.23 -2.83 4.69
N PRO A 239 1.50 -3.28 3.45
CA PRO A 239 2.14 -2.42 2.46
C PRO A 239 1.29 -1.21 2.08
N MET A 240 -0.05 -1.30 1.97
CA MET A 240 -0.87 -0.12 1.64
C MET A 240 -0.76 0.99 2.69
N VAL A 241 -0.81 0.65 3.99
CA VAL A 241 -0.67 1.63 5.07
C VAL A 241 0.74 2.19 5.13
N LEU A 242 1.75 1.38 4.83
CA LEU A 242 3.14 1.84 4.69
C LEU A 242 3.35 2.80 3.52
N GLY A 243 2.57 2.65 2.44
CA GLY A 243 2.66 3.51 1.24
C GLY A 243 2.34 4.96 1.56
N PHE A 244 1.36 5.20 2.43
CA PHE A 244 1.07 6.54 2.97
C PHE A 244 2.26 7.19 3.69
N GLY A 245 3.30 6.42 4.02
CA GLY A 245 4.60 6.94 4.46
C GLY A 245 5.53 7.16 3.30
N CYS A 246 5.98 6.05 2.72
CA CYS A 246 6.91 6.02 1.60
C CYS A 246 6.64 4.79 0.71
N ASP A 247 6.24 5.05 -0.54
CA ASP A 247 5.90 4.00 -1.49
C ASP A 247 7.08 3.08 -1.84
N THR A 248 8.32 3.54 -1.70
CA THR A 248 9.51 2.70 -1.93
C THR A 248 9.58 1.56 -0.91
N MET A 249 9.31 1.87 0.36
CA MET A 249 9.36 0.89 1.45
C MET A 249 8.15 -0.03 1.41
N ALA A 250 6.98 0.52 1.08
CA ALA A 250 5.79 -0.26 0.85
C ALA A 250 5.98 -1.27 -0.30
N THR A 251 6.61 -0.83 -1.40
CA THR A 251 6.95 -1.70 -2.53
C THR A 251 7.88 -2.82 -2.10
N MET A 252 8.87 -2.56 -1.25
CA MET A 252 9.72 -3.63 -0.69
C MET A 252 8.93 -4.60 0.20
N VAL A 253 8.07 -4.09 1.09
CA VAL A 253 7.31 -4.92 2.04
C VAL A 253 6.25 -5.77 1.35
N SER A 254 5.82 -5.38 0.15
CA SER A 254 4.90 -6.19 -0.66
C SER A 254 5.42 -7.61 -0.97
N ARG A 255 6.73 -7.90 -0.85
CA ARG A 255 7.27 -9.28 -0.94
C ARG A 255 6.75 -10.24 0.14
N THR A 256 6.16 -9.71 1.21
CA THR A 256 5.49 -10.50 2.26
C THR A 256 4.15 -11.10 1.82
N LEU A 257 3.63 -10.68 0.66
CA LEU A 257 2.44 -11.27 0.04
C LEU A 257 2.80 -12.64 -0.55
N GLU A 258 1.87 -13.59 -0.46
CA GLU A 258 2.13 -14.99 -0.84
C GLU A 258 2.25 -15.16 -2.34
N THR A 259 1.29 -14.61 -3.09
CA THR A 259 1.19 -14.84 -4.53
C THR A 259 1.84 -13.72 -5.34
N GLU A 260 2.35 -14.06 -6.52
CA GLU A 260 2.87 -13.07 -7.47
C GLU A 260 1.77 -12.11 -7.96
N ARG A 261 0.55 -12.61 -8.11
CA ARG A 261 -0.64 -11.81 -8.46
C ARG A 261 -0.88 -10.69 -7.45
N GLU A 262 -0.92 -11.01 -6.16
CA GLU A 262 -1.10 -10.01 -5.09
C GLU A 262 0.04 -8.99 -5.06
N ARG A 263 1.27 -9.48 -5.23
CA ARG A 263 2.47 -8.66 -5.31
C ARG A 263 2.38 -7.61 -6.42
N ILE A 264 1.96 -8.01 -7.63
CA ILE A 264 1.81 -7.10 -8.77
C ILE A 264 0.67 -6.10 -8.54
N ILE A 265 -0.51 -6.56 -8.11
CA ILE A 265 -1.66 -5.70 -7.82
C ILE A 265 -1.30 -4.67 -6.73
N SER A 266 -0.64 -5.12 -5.66
CA SER A 266 -0.21 -4.24 -4.57
C SER A 266 0.76 -3.18 -5.05
N THR A 267 1.77 -3.54 -5.86
CA THR A 267 2.72 -2.58 -6.43
C THR A 267 2.06 -1.59 -7.38
N LEU A 268 1.11 -2.04 -8.20
CA LEU A 268 0.35 -1.17 -9.10
C LEU A 268 -0.47 -0.13 -8.32
N LEU A 269 -1.20 -0.56 -7.28
CA LEU A 269 -2.00 0.33 -6.46
C LEU A 269 -1.16 1.30 -5.62
N LEU A 270 0.01 0.86 -5.13
CA LEU A 270 0.98 1.73 -4.48
C LEU A 270 1.57 2.76 -5.44
N ALA A 271 1.83 2.38 -6.69
CA ALA A 271 2.32 3.30 -7.71
C ALA A 271 1.25 4.30 -8.17
N LEU A 272 -0.01 3.90 -8.18
CA LEU A 272 -1.09 4.70 -8.76
C LEU A 272 -1.87 5.52 -7.74
N ALA A 273 -2.36 4.92 -6.65
CA ALA A 273 -3.48 5.47 -5.91
C ALA A 273 -3.13 5.90 -4.48
N ILE A 274 -1.98 5.50 -3.96
CA ILE A 274 -1.55 5.82 -2.60
C ILE A 274 -0.61 7.03 -2.65
N PRO A 275 -1.01 8.19 -2.09
CA PRO A 275 -0.10 9.32 -1.91
C PRO A 275 0.89 9.05 -0.77
N CYS A 276 2.16 9.37 -0.98
CA CYS A 276 3.16 9.34 0.08
C CYS A 276 2.90 10.43 1.15
N SER A 277 3.56 10.34 2.30
CA SER A 277 3.24 11.21 3.46
C SER A 277 3.41 12.70 3.17
N ALA A 278 4.45 13.07 2.43
CA ALA A 278 4.72 14.44 2.02
C ALA A 278 3.66 14.96 1.04
N GLN A 279 3.30 14.16 0.02
CA GLN A 279 2.28 14.53 -0.93
C GLN A 279 0.90 14.65 -0.28
N LEU A 280 0.54 13.70 0.61
CA LEU A 280 -0.70 13.74 1.37
C LEU A 280 -0.75 15.00 2.26
N GLY A 281 0.33 15.32 2.97
CA GLY A 281 0.39 16.52 3.82
C GLY A 281 0.14 17.82 3.05
N VAL A 282 0.82 18.01 1.92
CA VAL A 282 0.68 19.22 1.09
C VAL A 282 -0.68 19.31 0.41
N ILE A 283 -1.19 18.21 -0.14
CA ILE A 283 -2.53 18.21 -0.77
C ILE A 283 -3.62 18.49 0.26
N LEU A 284 -3.53 17.91 1.46
CA LEU A 284 -4.47 18.21 2.54
C LEU A 284 -4.38 19.68 2.96
N SER A 285 -3.18 20.24 3.07
CA SER A 285 -2.98 21.67 3.36
C SER A 285 -3.64 22.55 2.31
N LEU A 286 -3.36 22.29 1.03
CA LEU A 286 -3.91 23.03 -0.12
C LEU A 286 -5.43 22.98 -0.20
N LEU A 287 -6.01 21.80 0.02
CA LEU A 287 -7.46 21.59 -0.08
C LEU A 287 -8.21 21.92 1.23
N SER A 288 -7.50 22.17 2.34
CA SER A 288 -8.13 22.46 3.64
C SER A 288 -8.96 23.74 3.65
N GLY A 289 -8.59 24.71 2.82
CA GLY A 289 -9.34 25.97 2.65
C GLY A 289 -10.68 25.78 1.93
N GLU A 290 -10.85 24.68 1.19
CA GLU A 290 -12.04 24.39 0.39
C GLU A 290 -12.57 22.97 0.68
N PRO A 291 -13.39 22.77 1.72
CA PRO A 291 -13.82 21.44 2.15
C PRO A 291 -14.50 20.60 1.06
N LYS A 292 -15.21 21.26 0.12
CA LYS A 292 -15.82 20.59 -1.03
C LYS A 292 -14.77 19.98 -1.96
N ALA A 293 -13.69 20.72 -2.21
CA ALA A 293 -12.56 20.31 -3.04
C ALA A 293 -11.86 19.08 -2.45
N LEU A 294 -11.64 19.09 -1.12
CA LEU A 294 -11.09 17.95 -0.39
C LEU A 294 -11.96 16.70 -0.50
N ILE A 295 -13.28 16.81 -0.32
CA ILE A 295 -14.22 15.68 -0.42
C ILE A 295 -14.20 15.07 -1.82
N VAL A 296 -14.23 15.91 -2.86
CA VAL A 296 -14.15 15.46 -4.25
C VAL A 296 -12.86 14.68 -4.50
N TRP A 297 -11.72 15.20 -4.03
CA TRP A 297 -10.43 14.51 -4.15
C TRP A 297 -10.43 13.15 -3.45
N ILE A 298 -10.90 13.06 -2.21
CA ILE A 298 -10.96 11.79 -1.45
C ILE A 298 -11.85 10.76 -2.17
N ILE A 299 -13.03 11.17 -2.63
CA ILE A 299 -13.97 10.29 -3.35
C ILE A 299 -13.34 9.80 -4.64
N PHE A 300 -12.71 10.70 -5.41
CA PHE A 300 -12.11 10.36 -6.69
C PHE A 300 -10.94 9.38 -6.55
N ILE A 301 -9.99 9.65 -5.63
CA ILE A 301 -8.86 8.74 -5.39
C ILE A 301 -9.33 7.39 -4.85
N SER A 302 -10.30 7.39 -3.93
CA SER A 302 -10.87 6.13 -3.40
C SER A 302 -11.57 5.32 -4.50
N PHE A 303 -12.32 5.99 -5.38
CA PHE A 303 -12.96 5.34 -6.53
C PHE A 303 -11.92 4.72 -7.46
N VAL A 304 -10.87 5.48 -7.82
CA VAL A 304 -9.78 4.98 -8.69
C VAL A 304 -9.06 3.79 -8.06
N PHE A 305 -8.77 3.85 -6.76
CA PHE A 305 -8.14 2.74 -6.02
C PHE A 305 -8.97 1.45 -6.12
N LEU A 306 -10.27 1.53 -5.83
CA LEU A 306 -11.18 0.38 -5.88
C LEU A 306 -11.37 -0.12 -7.32
N PHE A 307 -11.54 0.80 -8.27
CA PHE A 307 -11.82 0.48 -9.67
C PHE A 307 -10.62 -0.19 -10.35
N ILE A 308 -9.43 0.39 -10.23
CA ILE A 308 -8.21 -0.18 -10.83
C ILE A 308 -7.84 -1.49 -10.18
N GLY A 309 -7.98 -1.60 -8.86
CA GLY A 309 -7.66 -2.85 -8.22
C GLY A 309 -8.66 -3.97 -8.56
N TYR A 310 -9.97 -3.66 -8.71
CA TYR A 310 -10.95 -4.61 -9.24
C TYR A 310 -10.62 -5.04 -10.68
N LEU A 311 -10.24 -4.08 -11.53
CA LEU A 311 -9.86 -4.37 -12.92
C LEU A 311 -8.58 -5.22 -12.98
N ALA A 312 -7.57 -4.89 -12.17
CA ALA A 312 -6.33 -5.63 -12.08
C ALA A 312 -6.56 -7.06 -11.60
N ALA A 313 -7.43 -7.25 -10.61
CA ALA A 313 -7.85 -8.59 -10.18
C ALA A 313 -8.46 -9.39 -11.32
N LYS A 314 -9.31 -8.78 -12.16
CA LYS A 314 -9.94 -9.49 -13.28
C LYS A 314 -8.97 -9.82 -14.42
N VAL A 315 -7.96 -8.99 -14.64
CA VAL A 315 -7.01 -9.14 -15.76
C VAL A 315 -5.86 -10.08 -15.41
N LEU A 316 -5.37 -10.05 -14.17
CA LEU A 316 -4.21 -10.84 -13.75
C LEU A 316 -4.61 -12.29 -13.43
N PRO A 317 -3.98 -13.30 -14.06
CA PRO A 317 -4.23 -14.72 -13.76
C PRO A 317 -3.66 -15.10 -12.39
N GLY A 318 -4.26 -16.12 -11.76
CA GLY A 318 -3.80 -16.71 -10.51
C GLY A 318 -4.95 -17.08 -9.58
N GLU A 319 -4.65 -17.85 -8.54
CA GLU A 319 -5.64 -18.30 -7.57
C GLU A 319 -6.07 -17.17 -6.63
N GLU A 320 -7.26 -17.32 -6.03
CA GLU A 320 -7.71 -16.40 -4.99
C GLU A 320 -6.92 -16.67 -3.70
N PRO A 321 -6.44 -15.64 -3.00
CA PRO A 321 -5.58 -15.85 -1.86
C PRO A 321 -6.37 -16.41 -0.67
N LEU A 322 -5.96 -17.58 -0.19
CA LEU A 322 -6.45 -18.17 1.06
C LEU A 322 -5.92 -17.35 2.23
N PHE A 323 -6.81 -16.67 2.95
CA PHE A 323 -6.43 -15.91 4.13
C PHE A 323 -6.43 -16.79 5.37
N TYR A 324 -5.24 -17.18 5.82
CA TYR A 324 -5.00 -17.64 7.18
C TYR A 324 -3.97 -16.71 7.82
N MET A 325 -4.35 -16.01 8.90
CA MET A 325 -3.44 -15.20 9.68
C MET A 325 -3.64 -15.53 11.15
N GLU A 326 -2.58 -16.02 11.80
CA GLU A 326 -2.55 -16.10 13.25
C GLU A 326 -2.53 -14.68 13.81
N MET A 327 -3.57 -14.30 14.55
CA MET A 327 -3.64 -12.96 15.16
C MET A 327 -2.70 -12.90 16.37
N PRO A 328 -1.62 -12.09 16.35
CA PRO A 328 -0.75 -11.94 17.51
C PRO A 328 -1.50 -11.21 18.65
N PRO A 329 -1.20 -11.45 19.93
CA PRO A 329 -1.89 -10.78 21.04
C PRO A 329 -1.65 -9.26 21.02
N LEU A 330 -2.63 -8.47 21.49
CA LEU A 330 -2.50 -7.02 21.68
C LEU A 330 -1.48 -6.75 22.80
N ARG A 331 -0.50 -5.89 22.52
CA ARG A 331 0.57 -5.52 23.44
C ARG A 331 0.64 -4.01 23.56
N LEU A 332 1.04 -3.51 24.73
CA LEU A 332 1.36 -2.10 24.87
C LEU A 332 2.74 -1.84 24.23
N PRO A 333 2.85 -0.89 23.29
CA PRO A 333 4.12 -0.60 22.63
C PRO A 333 5.11 -0.02 23.64
N LYS A 334 6.33 -0.54 23.66
CA LYS A 334 7.40 0.02 24.49
C LYS A 334 7.98 1.25 23.80
N LEU A 335 7.97 2.40 24.47
CA LEU A 335 8.44 3.66 23.88
C LEU A 335 9.89 3.57 23.39
N SER A 336 10.75 2.82 24.09
CA SER A 336 12.13 2.55 23.66
C SER A 336 12.20 1.87 22.29
N ASN A 337 11.35 0.86 22.05
CA ASN A 337 11.33 0.14 20.78
C ASN A 337 10.80 1.04 19.66
N VAL A 338 9.75 1.81 19.94
CA VAL A 338 9.17 2.78 19.00
C VAL A 338 10.23 3.79 18.56
N LEU A 339 10.98 4.36 19.50
CA LEU A 339 12.03 5.35 19.19
C LEU A 339 13.18 4.75 18.40
N VAL A 340 13.68 3.56 18.78
CA VAL A 340 14.77 2.88 18.06
C VAL A 340 14.35 2.51 16.64
N LYS A 341 13.13 1.97 16.45
CA LYS A 341 12.58 1.65 15.13
C LYS A 341 12.44 2.90 14.27
N THR A 342 11.91 3.97 14.85
CA THR A 342 11.74 5.26 14.16
C THR A 342 13.10 5.80 13.73
N TYR A 343 14.08 5.83 14.62
CA TYR A 343 15.43 6.31 14.33
C TYR A 343 16.10 5.48 13.22
N THR A 344 16.07 4.15 13.32
CA THR A 344 16.71 3.27 12.32
C THR A 344 16.07 3.40 10.94
N ARG A 345 14.73 3.51 10.88
CA ARG A 345 14.01 3.73 9.61
C ARG A 345 14.30 5.11 9.03
N MET A 346 14.42 6.13 9.88
CA MET A 346 14.79 7.48 9.47
C MET A 346 16.23 7.53 8.94
N GLU A 347 17.19 6.92 9.63
CA GLU A 347 18.58 6.83 9.17
C GLU A 347 18.67 6.17 7.80
N TRP A 348 18.00 5.02 7.63
CA TRP A 348 18.00 4.32 6.35
C TRP A 348 17.30 5.11 5.24
N TYR A 349 16.19 5.78 5.56
CA TYR A 349 15.50 6.71 4.67
C TYR A 349 16.46 7.83 4.20
N PHE A 350 17.15 8.49 5.12
CA PHE A 350 18.08 9.57 4.80
C PHE A 350 19.29 9.09 4.00
N ALA A 351 19.85 7.94 4.34
CA ALA A 351 20.99 7.36 3.63
C ALA A 351 20.67 7.07 2.15
N GLU A 352 19.46 6.61 1.84
CA GLU A 352 19.06 6.32 0.47
C GLU A 352 18.62 7.57 -0.30
N ILE A 353 18.01 8.54 0.39
CA ILE A 353 17.30 9.64 -0.27
C ILE A 353 18.14 10.91 -0.40
N LEU A 354 19.02 11.23 0.56
CA LEU A 354 19.87 12.41 0.48
C LEU A 354 20.77 12.42 -0.77
N PRO A 355 21.43 11.30 -1.17
CA PRO A 355 22.22 11.27 -2.41
C PRO A 355 21.36 11.46 -3.67
N LEU A 356 20.14 10.89 -3.67
CA LEU A 356 19.20 11.05 -4.78
C LEU A 356 18.76 12.51 -4.93
N PHE A 357 18.49 13.22 -3.83
CA PHE A 357 18.15 14.64 -3.85
C PHE A 357 19.26 15.48 -4.48
N ILE A 358 20.50 15.32 -4.01
CA ILE A 358 21.65 16.06 -4.54
C ILE A 358 21.85 15.78 -6.04
N LEU A 359 21.75 14.51 -6.43
CA LEU A 359 21.92 14.10 -7.83
C LEU A 359 20.82 14.68 -8.73
N ILE A 360 19.56 14.65 -8.29
CA ILE A 360 18.42 15.22 -9.03
C ILE A 360 18.58 16.74 -9.18
N SER A 361 18.96 17.46 -8.10
CA SER A 361 19.19 18.91 -8.18
C SER A 361 20.29 19.26 -9.19
N ILE A 362 21.39 18.50 -9.21
CA ILE A 362 22.47 18.68 -10.19
C ILE A 362 21.97 18.41 -11.62
N LEU A 363 21.20 17.33 -11.82
CA LEU A 363 20.64 16.98 -13.13
C LEU A 363 19.67 18.04 -13.65
N ILE A 364 18.79 18.57 -12.80
CA ILE A 364 17.85 19.64 -13.16
C ILE A 364 18.62 20.91 -13.52
N TRP A 365 19.58 21.32 -12.68
CA TRP A 365 20.40 22.50 -12.94
C TRP A 365 21.18 22.38 -14.27
N PHE A 366 21.83 21.24 -14.49
CA PHE A 366 22.57 20.98 -15.73
C PHE A 366 21.64 20.92 -16.94
N GLY A 367 20.48 20.28 -16.79
CA GLY A 367 19.44 20.19 -17.81
C GLY A 367 18.85 21.56 -18.17
N ASN A 368 18.75 22.48 -17.21
CA ASN A 368 18.34 23.87 -17.44
C ASN A 368 19.38 24.64 -18.27
N ILE A 369 20.67 24.50 -17.95
CA ILE A 369 21.75 25.17 -18.71
C ILE A 369 21.83 24.68 -20.17
N ILE A 370 21.68 23.38 -20.41
CA ILE A 370 21.74 22.80 -21.76
C ILE A 370 20.43 23.03 -22.55
N GLY A 371 19.36 23.47 -21.87
CA GLY A 371 18.04 23.65 -22.47
C GLY A 371 17.31 22.32 -22.75
N VAL A 372 17.73 21.22 -22.11
CA VAL A 372 17.03 19.92 -22.17
C VAL A 372 15.77 19.96 -21.31
N PHE A 373 15.86 20.55 -20.12
CA PHE A 373 14.74 20.60 -19.19
C PHE A 373 13.55 21.42 -19.73
N PRO A 374 13.72 22.64 -20.28
CA PRO A 374 12.64 23.37 -20.95
C PRO A 374 12.00 22.59 -22.12
N LYS A 375 12.79 21.81 -22.87
CA LYS A 375 12.26 20.94 -23.93
C LYS A 375 11.40 19.81 -23.38
N LEU A 376 11.82 19.17 -22.27
CA LEU A 376 11.02 18.15 -21.58
C LEU A 376 9.72 18.74 -21.05
N VAL A 377 9.76 19.92 -20.41
CA VAL A 377 8.55 20.65 -19.99
C VAL A 377 7.64 20.90 -21.19
N GLY A 378 8.20 21.32 -22.34
CA GLY A 378 7.45 21.52 -23.59
C GLY A 378 6.75 20.27 -24.11
N ILE A 379 7.27 19.07 -23.86
CA ILE A 379 6.60 17.79 -24.19
C ILE A 379 5.39 17.57 -23.27
N PHE A 380 5.47 17.95 -21.99
CA PHE A 380 4.38 17.80 -21.03
C PHE A 380 3.28 18.86 -21.18
N ARG A 381 3.60 20.08 -21.64
CA ARG A 381 2.64 21.18 -21.85
C ARG A 381 1.34 20.79 -22.56
N PRO A 382 1.35 20.12 -23.74
CA PRO A 382 0.10 19.77 -24.42
C PRO A 382 -0.78 18.83 -23.59
N PHE A 383 -0.18 17.91 -22.81
CA PHE A 383 -0.94 17.00 -21.95
C PHE A 383 -1.55 17.71 -20.75
N VAL A 384 -0.84 18.67 -20.17
CA VAL A 384 -1.31 19.47 -19.03
C VAL A 384 -2.43 20.41 -19.46
N MET A 385 -2.26 21.10 -20.58
CA MET A 385 -3.29 21.96 -21.16
C MET A 385 -4.53 21.16 -21.60
N ALA A 386 -4.36 19.94 -22.10
CA ALA A 386 -5.49 19.07 -22.44
C ALA A 386 -6.37 18.74 -21.22
N ILE A 387 -5.78 18.63 -20.02
CA ILE A 387 -6.50 18.44 -18.76
C ILE A 387 -7.14 19.75 -18.25
N GLY A 388 -6.92 20.88 -18.92
CA GLY A 388 -7.46 22.19 -18.55
C GLY A 388 -6.67 22.91 -17.46
N LEU A 389 -5.40 22.54 -17.29
CA LEU A 389 -4.47 23.16 -16.35
C LEU A 389 -3.59 24.22 -17.04
N PRO A 390 -3.13 25.25 -16.31
CA PRO A 390 -2.17 26.24 -16.82
C PRO A 390 -0.83 25.61 -17.23
N GLU A 391 -0.06 26.29 -18.10
CA GLU A 391 1.22 25.77 -18.62
C GLU A 391 2.26 25.57 -17.51
N GLU A 392 2.22 26.41 -16.48
CA GLU A 392 3.13 26.43 -15.33
C GLU A 392 3.10 25.10 -14.55
N VAL A 393 1.94 24.42 -14.55
CA VAL A 393 1.80 23.11 -13.87
C VAL A 393 2.61 22.01 -14.57
N SER A 394 3.07 22.22 -15.80
CA SER A 394 3.94 21.27 -16.51
C SER A 394 5.27 21.05 -15.81
N GLU A 395 5.82 22.11 -15.21
CA GLU A 395 7.05 22.02 -14.42
C GLU A 395 6.83 21.19 -13.15
N VAL A 396 5.66 21.38 -12.53
CA VAL A 396 5.24 20.66 -11.33
C VAL A 396 5.16 19.14 -11.56
N PHE A 397 4.56 18.71 -12.68
CA PHE A 397 4.54 17.28 -13.03
C PHE A 397 5.93 16.73 -13.32
N LEU A 398 6.77 17.50 -14.02
CA LEU A 398 8.14 17.07 -14.30
C LEU A 398 8.97 16.94 -13.03
N PHE A 399 8.86 17.87 -12.09
CA PHE A 399 9.48 17.75 -10.77
C PHE A 399 8.90 16.58 -9.97
N GLY A 400 7.59 16.37 -10.05
CA GLY A 400 6.88 15.24 -9.45
C GLY A 400 7.43 13.87 -9.91
N PHE A 401 7.80 13.74 -11.19
CA PHE A 401 8.41 12.53 -11.74
C PHE A 401 9.75 12.20 -11.07
N PHE A 402 10.63 13.21 -10.92
CA PHE A 402 11.88 13.03 -10.20
C PHE A 402 11.62 12.74 -8.71
N ARG A 403 10.71 13.51 -8.11
CA ARG A 403 10.30 13.37 -6.72
C ARG A 403 8.90 13.95 -6.49
N ARG A 404 7.95 13.12 -6.04
CA ARG A 404 6.57 13.52 -5.76
C ARG A 404 6.47 14.72 -4.83
N ASP A 405 7.36 14.80 -3.84
CA ASP A 405 7.43 15.89 -2.86
C ASP A 405 7.66 17.26 -3.53
N TYR A 406 8.50 17.33 -4.58
CA TYR A 406 8.75 18.56 -5.34
C TYR A 406 7.57 18.96 -6.21
N GLY A 407 6.86 17.98 -6.78
CA GLY A 407 5.60 18.27 -7.45
C GLY A 407 4.55 18.83 -6.48
N ALA A 408 4.45 18.28 -5.27
CA ALA A 408 3.49 18.79 -4.29
C ALA A 408 3.84 20.22 -3.86
N ALA A 409 5.13 20.51 -3.62
CA ALA A 409 5.61 21.84 -3.28
C ALA A 409 5.44 22.86 -4.41
N GLY A 410 5.78 22.51 -5.64
CA GLY A 410 5.55 23.39 -6.79
C GLY A 410 4.06 23.72 -6.97
N LEU A 411 3.16 22.77 -6.68
CA LEU A 411 1.73 23.05 -6.66
C LEU A 411 1.34 24.03 -5.56
N PHE A 412 1.97 23.96 -4.39
CA PHE A 412 1.76 24.87 -3.28
C PHE A 412 2.18 26.30 -3.61
N ASP A 413 3.32 26.48 -4.27
CA ASP A 413 3.80 27.79 -4.71
C ASP A 413 2.84 28.43 -5.74
N LEU A 414 2.37 27.66 -6.74
CA LEU A 414 1.40 28.15 -7.73
C LEU A 414 0.06 28.59 -7.12
N VAL A 415 -0.38 27.93 -6.04
CA VAL A 415 -1.59 28.34 -5.31
C VAL A 415 -1.34 29.63 -4.53
N LYS A 416 -0.18 29.78 -3.87
CA LYS A 416 0.20 31.02 -3.18
C LYS A 416 0.25 32.21 -4.13
N GLU A 417 0.68 31.99 -5.37
CA GLU A 417 0.71 33.00 -6.44
C GLU A 417 -0.68 33.31 -7.03
N GLY A 418 -1.72 32.53 -6.68
CA GLY A 418 -3.10 32.76 -7.13
C GLY A 418 -3.36 32.35 -8.58
N ILE A 419 -2.52 31.49 -9.15
CA ILE A 419 -2.60 31.08 -10.57
C ILE A 419 -3.69 30.03 -10.80
N LEU A 420 -4.01 29.23 -9.77
CA LEU A 420 -4.92 28.09 -9.88
C LEU A 420 -6.31 28.39 -9.32
N SER A 421 -7.34 28.10 -10.11
CA SER A 421 -8.73 28.05 -9.61
C SER A 421 -8.98 26.80 -8.74
N THR A 422 -10.00 26.84 -7.86
CA THR A 422 -10.36 25.69 -6.98
C THR A 422 -10.57 24.39 -7.76
N ARG A 423 -11.23 24.46 -8.92
CA ARG A 423 -11.38 23.30 -9.83
C ARG A 423 -10.04 22.78 -10.33
N GLN A 424 -9.20 23.66 -10.85
CA GLN A 424 -7.88 23.29 -11.38
C GLN A 424 -6.97 22.75 -10.28
N LEU A 425 -7.08 23.26 -9.06
CA LEU A 425 -6.37 22.75 -7.90
C LEU A 425 -6.73 21.29 -7.61
N VAL A 426 -8.03 20.94 -7.61
CA VAL A 426 -8.47 19.55 -7.40
C VAL A 426 -7.98 18.64 -8.52
N VAL A 427 -8.09 19.09 -9.77
CA VAL A 427 -7.65 18.31 -10.93
C VAL A 427 -6.14 18.10 -10.90
N ALA A 428 -5.36 19.14 -10.60
CA ALA A 428 -3.91 19.06 -10.48
C ALA A 428 -3.51 18.15 -9.32
N ALA A 429 -4.11 18.31 -8.14
CA ALA A 429 -3.83 17.47 -6.97
C ALA A 429 -4.20 15.99 -7.22
N ALA A 430 -5.36 15.71 -7.81
CA ALA A 430 -5.77 14.34 -8.15
C ALA A 430 -4.84 13.72 -9.20
N THR A 431 -4.55 14.46 -10.26
CA THR A 431 -3.64 13.99 -11.33
C THR A 431 -2.26 13.74 -10.75
N LEU A 432 -1.72 14.63 -9.91
CA LEU A 432 -0.42 14.48 -9.27
C LEU A 432 -0.38 13.28 -8.31
N THR A 433 -1.47 12.97 -7.60
CA THR A 433 -1.59 11.74 -6.79
C THR A 433 -1.51 10.49 -7.66
N LEU A 434 -2.21 10.51 -8.80
CA LEU A 434 -2.23 9.40 -9.75
C LEU A 434 -0.97 9.33 -10.61
N PHE A 435 -0.19 10.40 -10.64
CA PHE A 435 0.94 10.56 -11.53
C PHE A 435 2.10 9.64 -11.12
N VAL A 436 2.94 9.36 -12.11
CA VAL A 436 4.01 8.35 -12.13
C VAL A 436 4.74 8.15 -10.79
N PRO A 437 5.09 6.89 -10.43
CA PRO A 437 5.96 6.59 -9.30
C PRO A 437 7.25 7.40 -9.37
N CYS A 438 7.70 7.96 -8.24
CA CYS A 438 8.96 8.69 -8.20
C CYS A 438 10.13 7.78 -8.62
N VAL A 439 11.26 8.37 -9.02
CA VAL A 439 12.46 7.61 -9.46
C VAL A 439 12.85 6.52 -8.47
N ALA A 440 12.79 6.80 -7.17
CA ALA A 440 13.12 5.84 -6.13
C ALA A 440 12.13 4.66 -6.09
N GLN A 441 10.83 4.93 -6.25
CA GLN A 441 9.81 3.88 -6.34
C GLN A 441 9.96 3.07 -7.62
N PHE A 442 10.24 3.73 -8.75
CA PHE A 442 10.49 3.05 -10.02
C PHE A 442 11.70 2.09 -9.93
N VAL A 443 12.80 2.52 -9.33
CA VAL A 443 13.97 1.66 -9.08
C VAL A 443 13.61 0.48 -8.19
N MET A 444 12.82 0.69 -7.13
CA MET A 444 12.37 -0.41 -6.27
C MET A 444 11.41 -1.36 -6.99
N MET A 445 10.52 -0.87 -7.86
CA MET A 445 9.69 -1.72 -8.69
C MET A 445 10.54 -2.59 -9.62
N ILE A 446 11.59 -2.05 -10.23
CA ILE A 446 12.51 -2.83 -11.07
C ILE A 446 13.17 -3.95 -10.24
N LYS A 447 13.62 -3.64 -9.02
CA LYS A 447 14.25 -4.63 -8.12
C LYS A 447 13.26 -5.71 -7.66
N GLU A 448 12.02 -5.35 -7.35
CA GLU A 448 11.03 -6.26 -6.73
C GLU A 448 10.12 -7.00 -7.73
N ARG A 449 9.99 -6.49 -8.97
CA ARG A 449 9.08 -7.04 -10.01
C ARG A 449 9.76 -7.34 -11.33
N GLY A 450 11.02 -6.96 -11.48
CA GLY A 450 11.75 -7.04 -12.74
C GLY A 450 11.46 -5.87 -13.68
N PHE A 451 12.39 -5.66 -14.61
CA PHE A 451 12.42 -4.50 -15.49
C PHE A 451 11.18 -4.39 -16.40
N LYS A 452 10.74 -5.50 -17.00
CA LYS A 452 9.58 -5.51 -17.92
C LYS A 452 8.30 -5.09 -17.19
N THR A 453 8.01 -5.73 -16.06
CA THR A 453 6.81 -5.45 -15.25
C THR A 453 6.80 -4.02 -14.73
N ALA A 454 7.95 -3.51 -14.25
CA ALA A 454 8.07 -2.14 -13.79
C ALA A 454 7.78 -1.11 -14.90
N ILE A 455 8.26 -1.34 -16.12
CA ILE A 455 7.95 -0.47 -17.28
C ILE A 455 6.47 -0.51 -17.62
N TYR A 456 5.86 -1.71 -17.67
CA TYR A 456 4.42 -1.82 -17.96
C TYR A 456 3.57 -1.09 -16.92
N ILE A 457 3.90 -1.25 -15.63
CA ILE A 457 3.22 -0.53 -14.54
C ILE A 457 3.42 0.99 -14.71
N ALA A 458 4.65 1.47 -14.88
CA ALA A 458 4.92 2.91 -15.00
C ALA A 458 4.24 3.54 -16.23
N ALA A 459 4.26 2.85 -17.38
CA ALA A 459 3.62 3.32 -18.60
C ALA A 459 2.09 3.36 -18.44
N PHE A 460 1.49 2.33 -17.84
CA PHE A 460 0.06 2.30 -17.55
C PHE A 460 -0.33 3.44 -16.60
N VAL A 461 0.41 3.63 -15.50
CA VAL A 461 0.16 4.69 -14.51
C VAL A 461 0.24 6.07 -15.17
N LEU A 462 1.28 6.32 -15.99
CA LEU A 462 1.43 7.59 -16.71
C LEU A 462 0.22 7.89 -17.60
N VAL A 463 -0.19 6.94 -18.45
CA VAL A 463 -1.30 7.16 -19.36
C VAL A 463 -2.60 7.31 -18.59
N PHE A 464 -2.84 6.45 -17.60
CA PHE A 464 -4.05 6.47 -16.79
C PHE A 464 -4.17 7.77 -15.99
N SER A 465 -3.08 8.31 -15.42
CA SER A 465 -3.13 9.53 -14.61
C SER A 465 -3.65 10.72 -15.41
N PHE A 466 -3.17 10.93 -16.65
CA PHE A 466 -3.65 12.02 -17.49
C PHE A 466 -5.08 11.81 -17.97
N VAL A 467 -5.45 10.57 -18.33
CA VAL A 467 -6.83 10.24 -18.73
C VAL A 467 -7.81 10.45 -17.58
N ALA A 468 -7.44 10.01 -16.37
CA ALA A 468 -8.24 10.20 -15.16
C ALA A 468 -8.37 11.69 -14.80
N GLY A 469 -7.28 12.46 -14.90
CA GLY A 469 -7.30 13.91 -14.71
C GLY A 469 -8.20 14.63 -15.71
N TYR A 470 -8.13 14.27 -16.99
CA TYR A 470 -9.02 14.78 -18.03
C TYR A 470 -10.49 14.46 -17.73
N ALA A 471 -10.79 13.20 -17.38
CA ALA A 471 -12.13 12.77 -17.03
C ALA A 471 -12.68 13.53 -15.81
N LEU A 472 -11.86 13.71 -14.76
CA LEU A 472 -12.23 14.48 -13.58
C LEU A 472 -12.54 15.94 -13.94
N ASN A 473 -11.69 16.58 -14.74
CA ASN A 473 -11.90 17.95 -15.18
C ASN A 473 -13.22 18.10 -15.96
N TRP A 474 -13.50 17.17 -16.86
CA TRP A 474 -14.73 17.14 -17.63
C TRP A 474 -15.96 16.94 -16.74
N ILE A 475 -15.91 16.01 -15.78
CA ILE A 475 -16.98 15.79 -14.79
C ILE A 475 -17.25 17.07 -13.99
N LEU A 476 -16.22 17.77 -13.53
CA LEU A 476 -16.39 19.01 -12.76
C LEU A 476 -17.01 20.14 -13.60
N LEU A 477 -16.62 20.25 -14.87
CA LEU A 477 -17.23 21.21 -15.81
C LEU A 477 -18.72 20.91 -16.08
N VAL A 478 -19.07 19.64 -16.30
CA VAL A 478 -20.46 19.25 -16.60
C VAL A 478 -21.36 19.38 -15.38
N THR A 479 -20.85 19.04 -14.20
CA THR A 479 -21.64 19.07 -12.96
C THR A 479 -21.73 20.46 -12.33
N GLY A 480 -20.85 21.39 -12.72
CA GLY A 480 -20.73 22.71 -12.09
C GLY A 480 -20.26 22.65 -10.64
N VAL A 481 -19.78 21.49 -10.19
CA VAL A 481 -19.25 21.29 -8.84
C VAL A 481 -17.88 21.96 -8.78
N LEU A 482 -17.71 22.95 -7.89
CA LEU A 482 -16.49 23.78 -7.74
C LEU A 482 -16.24 24.76 -8.91
N ALA A 483 -17.29 25.13 -9.66
CA ALA A 483 -17.24 26.16 -10.70
C ALA A 483 -17.07 27.58 -10.15
#